data_AF-A0A831X8U3-F1
#
_entry.id   AF-A0A831X8U3-F1
#
_cell.length_a   1.000
_cell.length_b   1.000
_cell.length_c   1.000
_cell.angle_alpha   90.00
_cell.angle_beta   90.00
_cell.angle_gamma   90.00
#
_symmetry.space_group_name_H-M   'P 1'
#
loop_
_entity.id
_entity.type
_entity.pdbx_description
1 polymer ?
#
loop_
_entity_poly.entity_id
_entity_poly.type
_entity_poly.pdbx_seq_one_letter_code
_entity_poly.pdbx_strand_id
1 'polypeptide(L)' 'MPAVVYCSFCKDPIKPGEGIAYVRNDGTIERYCSSKCFKSAVILHRDPRNFKWSRSARKKT' A
#
# COMPACT_ATOMS: atom_id res chain seq x y z
N MET A 1 10.37 13.72 -15.09
CA MET A 1 9.65 14.04 -13.83
C MET A 1 9.22 12.73 -13.20
N PRO A 2 9.55 12.43 -11.93
CA PRO A 2 9.17 11.16 -11.32
C PRO A 2 7.65 11.08 -11.16
N ALA A 3 7.05 9.99 -11.65
CA ALA A 3 5.63 9.75 -11.46
C ALA A 3 5.34 9.46 -9.99
N VAL A 4 4.31 10.13 -9.43
CA VAL A 4 3.85 9.86 -8.07
C VAL A 4 3.14 8.51 -8.05
N VAL A 5 3.69 7.56 -7.31
CA VAL A 5 3.10 6.23 -7.15
C VAL A 5 2.33 6.20 -5.84
N TYR A 6 1.18 5.52 -5.81
CA TYR A 6 0.39 5.38 -4.59
C TYR A 6 0.60 4.00 -3.95
N CYS A 7 0.54 3.96 -2.62
CA CYS A 7 0.59 2.72 -1.86
C CYS A 7 -0.69 1.91 -2.00
N SER A 8 -0.58 0.61 -2.33
CA SER A 8 -1.71 -0.30 -2.47
C SER A 8 -2.51 -0.47 -1.16
N PHE A 9 -1.86 -0.34 0.00
CA PHE A 9 -2.52 -0.50 1.30
C PHE A 9 -3.18 0.80 1.79
N CYS A 10 -2.38 1.82 2.08
CA CYS A 10 -2.85 3.05 2.73
C CYS A 10 -3.32 4.14 1.76
N LYS A 11 -3.04 4.02 0.45
CA LYS A 11 -3.36 5.02 -0.60
C LYS A 11 -2.67 6.37 -0.39
N ASP A 12 -1.60 6.40 0.40
CA ASP A 12 -0.72 7.56 0.49
C ASP A 12 0.27 7.59 -0.70
N PRO A 13 0.67 8.80 -1.15
CA PRO A 13 1.71 8.94 -2.17
C PRO A 13 3.04 8.43 -1.62
N ILE A 14 3.75 7.66 -2.45
CA ILE A 14 5.10 7.15 -2.20
C ILE A 14 6.07 8.15 -2.82
N LYS A 15 7.07 8.58 -2.04
CA LYS A 15 8.14 9.43 -2.55
C LYS A 15 9.01 8.63 -3.53
N PRO A 16 9.49 9.25 -4.62
CA PRO A 16 10.39 8.57 -5.55
C PRO A 16 11.67 8.13 -4.85
N GLY A 17 12.10 6.88 -5.08
CA GLY A 17 13.27 6.28 -4.43
C GLY A 17 12.99 5.63 -3.08
N GLU A 18 11.77 5.72 -2.57
CA GLU A 18 11.34 5.05 -1.33
C GLU A 18 10.28 3.99 -1.60
N GLY A 19 10.10 3.08 -0.63
CA GLY A 19 9.05 2.07 -0.63
C GLY A 19 9.52 0.68 -1.06
N ILE A 20 8.54 -0.22 -1.16
CA ILE A 20 8.76 -1.64 -1.44
C ILE A 20 7.87 -2.01 -2.63
N ALA A 21 8.45 -2.60 -3.65
CA ALA A 21 7.72 -3.24 -4.74
C ALA A 21 7.62 -4.74 -4.44
N TYR A 22 6.41 -5.24 -4.25
CA TYR A 22 6.12 -6.65 -4.07
C TYR A 22 5.46 -7.19 -5.33
N VAL A 23 6.03 -8.24 -5.91
CA VAL A 23 5.50 -8.90 -7.10
C VAL A 23 4.87 -10.21 -6.63
N ARG A 24 3.56 -10.35 -6.85
CA ARG A 24 2.85 -11.61 -6.59
C ARG A 24 3.17 -12.62 -7.70
N ASN A 25 2.97 -13.91 -7.43
CA ASN A 25 3.18 -14.97 -8.42
C ASN A 25 2.32 -14.79 -9.69
N ASP A 26 1.17 -14.12 -9.56
CA ASP A 26 0.27 -13.77 -10.69
C ASP A 26 0.83 -12.64 -11.58
N GLY A 27 2.02 -12.10 -11.29
CA GLY A 27 2.60 -10.94 -11.98
C GLY A 27 2.04 -9.59 -11.54
N THR A 28 1.10 -9.57 -10.59
CA THR A 28 0.56 -8.32 -10.03
C THR A 28 1.63 -7.59 -9.20
N ILE A 29 1.88 -6.33 -9.53
CA ILE A 29 2.85 -5.47 -8.81
C ILE A 29 2.10 -4.63 -7.79
N GLU A 30 2.38 -4.87 -6.51
CA GLU A 30 1.89 -4.07 -5.40
C GLU A 30 3.00 -3.17 -4.86
N ARG A 31 2.72 -1.88 -4.66
CA ARG A 31 3.69 -0.93 -4.12
C ARG A 31 3.28 -0.52 -2.71
N TYR A 32 4.23 -0.53 -1.79
CA TYR A 32 4.00 -0.15 -0.40
C TYR A 32 4.91 1.00 0.02
N CYS A 33 4.37 1.92 0.83
CA CYS A 33 5.13 3.05 1.35
C CYS A 33 6.09 2.66 2.48
N SER A 34 5.79 1.61 3.25
CA SER A 34 6.55 1.23 4.44
C SER A 34 6.42 -0.25 4.75
N SER A 35 7.36 -0.77 5.56
CA SER A 35 7.32 -2.13 6.09
C SER A 35 6.03 -2.42 6.88
N LYS A 36 5.47 -1.42 7.55
CA LYS A 36 4.17 -1.52 8.23
C LYS A 36 3.05 -1.92 7.26
N CYS A 37 2.97 -1.25 6.11
CA CYS A 37 1.97 -1.53 5.09
C CYS A 37 2.19 -2.87 4.39
N PHE A 38 3.45 -3.22 4.14
CA PHE A 38 3.82 -4.52 3.59
C PHE A 38 3.40 -5.66 4.53
N LYS A 39 3.81 -5.61 5.81
CA LYS A 39 3.46 -6.63 6.81
C LYS A 39 1.95 -6.74 7.01
N SER A 40 1.24 -5.61 7.04
CA SER A 40 -0.22 -5.64 7.19
C SER A 40 -0.92 -6.30 6.00
N ALA A 41 -0.48 -6.02 4.78
CA ALA A 41 -1.11 -6.56 3.57
C ALA A 41 -0.70 -8.02 3.29
N VAL A 42 0.59 -8.32 3.34
CA VAL A 42 1.16 -9.58 2.84
C VAL A 42 1.26 -10.66 3.92
N ILE A 43 1.66 -10.30 5.15
CA ILE A 43 1.88 -11.29 6.22
C ILE A 43 0.62 -11.48 7.06
N LEU A 44 -0.03 -10.37 7.41
CA LEU A 44 -1.18 -10.37 8.32
C LEU A 44 -2.52 -10.41 7.58
N HIS A 45 -2.52 -10.32 6.25
CA HIS A 45 -3.71 -10.33 5.38
C HIS A 45 -4.83 -9.41 5.88
N ARG A 46 -4.46 -8.22 6.39
CA ARG A 46 -5.40 -7.27 6.99
C ARG A 46 -6.10 -6.47 5.91
N ASP A 47 -7.40 -6.29 6.06
CA ASP A 47 -8.16 -5.37 5.21
C ASP A 47 -7.85 -3.90 5.57
N PRO A 48 -7.35 -3.09 4.62
CA PRO A 48 -7.07 -1.68 4.89
C PRO A 48 -8.32 -0.88 5.25
N ARG A 49 -9.51 -1.36 4.87
CA ARG A 49 -10.82 -0.75 5.17
C ARG A 49 -11.18 -0.78 6.66
N ASN A 50 -10.60 -1.70 7.43
CA ASN A 50 -10.86 -1.85 8.86
C ASN A 50 -9.96 -0.94 9.72
N PHE A 51 -8.93 -0.32 9.13
CA PHE A 51 -7.98 0.53 9.85
C PHE A 51 -8.23 2.01 9.59
N LYS A 52 -8.76 2.72 10.61
CA LYS A 52 -9.08 4.16 10.56
C LYS A 52 -7.93 5.07 10.12
N TRP A 53 -6.67 4.63 10.31
CA TRP A 53 -5.48 5.38 9.92
C TRP A 53 -5.17 5.29 8.42
N SER A 54 -5.73 4.30 7.71
CA SER A 54 -5.54 4.20 6.26
C SER A 54 -6.49 5.18 5.56
N ARG A 55 -6.04 5.85 4.48
CA ARG A 55 -6.94 6.67 3.67
C ARG A 55 -8.01 5.82 2.98
N SER A 56 -7.77 4.51 2.81
CA SER A 56 -8.78 3.55 2.33
C SER A 56 -10.01 3.48 3.22
N ALA A 57 -9.84 3.58 4.55
CA ALA A 57 -10.96 3.48 5.49
C ALA A 57 -11.89 4.69 5.43
N ARG A 58 -11.39 5.86 5.02
CA ARG A 58 -12.17 7.11 4.91
C ARG A 58 -13.11 7.16 3.70
N LYS A 59 -12.96 6.24 2.73
CA LYS A 59 -13.81 6.18 1.52
C LYS A 59 -15.07 5.32 1.67
N LYS A 60 -15.46 4.91 2.90
CA LYS A 60 -16.77 4.30 3.14
C LYS A 60 -17.83 5.41 3.07
N THR A 61 -18.37 5.64 1.88
CA THR A 61 -19.63 6.34 1.61
C THR A 61 -20.48 5.43 0.75
#